data_AF-A0A964UZE2-F1
#
_entry.id   AF-A0A964UZE2-F1
#
_cell.length_a   1.000
_cell.length_b   1.000
_cell.length_c   1.000
_cell.angle_alpha   90.00
_cell.angle_beta   90.00
_cell.angle_gamma   90.00
#
_symmetry.space_group_name_H-M   'P 1'
#
loop_
_entity.id
_entity.type
_entity.pdbx_description
1 polymer ?
#
loop_
_entity_poly.entity_id
_entity_poly.type
_entity_poly.pdbx_seq_one_letter_code
_entity_poly.pdbx_strand_id
1 'polypeptide(L)'
;DGRMEVAEAQLANRISGDLYGDGTGNAGKNLDGLAAAVPDVPTSGTYGGINRAVWTFWQSVAYSGLTNGGAAVTYSNIQQYMDAVAVQLIRGTDKPDLIVADNNYYRLYLQSLQAIQRITDSGSGMAGAGFAALKYYGAGMASDVVLDGGIGSSSYNSGSGNANHMWFLNTKYLHFRPHKDRNFVPIGGERQAVNQDAIVKLIGWAGNLTCSGSQFQGVLIA
;
A
#
# COMPACT_ATOMS: atom_id res chain seq x y z
N ASP A 1 0.38 -23.46 22.19
CA ASP A 1 0.61 -22.01 22.03
C ASP A 1 1.53 -21.65 20.88
N GLY A 2 2.84 -21.93 20.90
CA GLY A 2 3.74 -21.45 19.83
C GLY A 2 3.38 -21.81 18.36
N ARG A 3 2.74 -22.96 18.08
CA ARG A 3 2.27 -23.30 16.72
C ARG A 3 1.06 -22.48 16.27
N MET A 4 0.18 -22.09 17.21
CA MET A 4 -0.96 -21.21 16.90
C MET A 4 -0.48 -19.80 16.61
N GLU A 5 0.44 -19.28 17.43
CA GLU A 5 1.05 -17.95 17.22
C GLU A 5 1.76 -17.87 15.86
N VAL A 6 2.51 -18.91 15.48
CA VAL A 6 3.15 -18.98 14.15
C VAL A 6 2.10 -19.03 13.03
N ALA A 7 1.02 -19.78 13.21
CA ALA A 7 -0.04 -19.87 12.19
C ALA A 7 -0.76 -18.51 12.01
N GLU A 8 -1.04 -17.80 13.10
CA GLU A 8 -1.61 -16.45 13.06
C GLU A 8 -0.66 -15.44 12.40
N ALA A 9 0.63 -15.48 12.75
CA ALA A 9 1.65 -14.61 12.14
C ALA A 9 1.80 -14.89 10.63
N GLN A 10 1.80 -16.16 10.21
CA GLN A 10 1.83 -16.52 8.79
C GLN A 10 0.58 -16.05 8.05
N LEU A 11 -0.60 -16.16 8.66
CA LEU A 11 -1.84 -15.68 8.07
C LEU A 11 -1.84 -14.15 7.93
N ALA A 12 -1.34 -13.42 8.93
CA ALA A 12 -1.19 -11.97 8.88
C ALA A 12 -0.22 -11.54 7.77
N ASN A 13 0.94 -12.20 7.65
CA ASN A 13 1.89 -11.93 6.58
C ASN A 13 1.31 -12.19 5.19
N ARG A 14 0.48 -13.23 5.06
CA ARG A 14 -0.21 -13.52 3.80
C ARG A 14 -1.22 -12.43 3.45
N ILE A 15 -2.03 -11.99 4.41
CA ILE A 15 -3.01 -10.92 4.22
C ILE A 15 -2.32 -9.60 3.86
N SER A 16 -1.19 -9.29 4.50
CA SER A 16 -0.35 -8.13 4.14
C SER A 16 0.08 -8.20 2.67
N GLY A 17 0.46 -9.37 2.18
CA GLY A 17 0.79 -9.51 0.76
C GLY A 17 -0.40 -9.36 -0.18
N ASP A 18 -1.52 -10.02 0.15
CA ASP A 18 -2.74 -9.93 -0.65
C ASP A 18 -3.31 -8.49 -0.66
N LEU A 19 -3.01 -7.66 0.35
CA LEU A 19 -3.40 -6.24 0.40
C LEU A 19 -2.81 -5.39 -0.72
N TYR A 20 -1.67 -5.78 -1.29
CA TYR A 20 -1.07 -5.09 -2.43
C TYR A 20 -1.53 -5.66 -3.78
N GLY A 21 -2.12 -6.85 -3.77
CA GLY A 21 -2.55 -7.54 -4.99
C GLY A 21 -3.83 -6.97 -5.60
N ASP A 22 -4.27 -7.62 -6.67
CA ASP A 22 -5.48 -7.28 -7.43
C ASP A 22 -6.65 -8.25 -7.19
N GLY A 23 -6.49 -9.21 -6.28
CA GLY A 23 -7.48 -10.24 -5.96
C GLY A 23 -7.48 -11.46 -6.91
N THR A 24 -6.69 -11.47 -7.99
CA THR A 24 -6.70 -12.57 -8.98
C THR A 24 -5.97 -13.84 -8.51
N GLY A 25 -5.06 -13.70 -7.55
CA GLY A 25 -4.32 -14.80 -6.95
C GLY A 25 -5.19 -15.85 -6.25
N ASN A 26 -4.63 -17.05 -6.01
CA ASN A 26 -5.30 -18.16 -5.34
C ASN A 26 -6.66 -18.54 -5.98
N ALA A 27 -6.71 -18.52 -7.32
CA ALA A 27 -7.92 -18.74 -8.10
C ALA A 27 -9.07 -17.76 -7.75
N GLY A 28 -8.76 -16.47 -7.62
CA GLY A 28 -9.73 -15.42 -7.30
C GLY A 28 -10.19 -15.41 -5.84
N LYS A 29 -9.42 -16.01 -4.93
CA LYS A 29 -9.74 -16.08 -3.49
C LYS A 29 -8.84 -15.19 -2.64
N ASN A 30 -7.88 -14.52 -3.25
CA ASN A 30 -7.17 -13.45 -2.58
C ASN A 30 -8.12 -12.26 -2.38
N LEU A 31 -7.82 -11.42 -1.39
CA LEU A 31 -8.58 -10.18 -1.24
C LEU A 31 -8.25 -9.22 -2.39
N ASP A 32 -9.22 -8.39 -2.78
CA ASP A 32 -9.02 -7.33 -3.75
C ASP A 32 -8.22 -6.21 -3.06
N GLY A 33 -6.94 -6.09 -3.37
CA GLY A 33 -6.03 -5.15 -2.72
C GLY A 33 -5.91 -3.79 -3.40
N LEU A 34 -4.81 -3.11 -3.12
CA LEU A 34 -4.48 -1.79 -3.65
C LEU A 34 -4.33 -1.79 -5.17
N ALA A 35 -3.73 -2.82 -5.78
CA ALA A 35 -3.62 -2.89 -7.24
C ALA A 35 -5.01 -2.98 -7.92
N ALA A 36 -6.02 -3.53 -7.24
CA ALA A 36 -7.40 -3.47 -7.73
C ALA A 36 -8.03 -2.09 -7.52
N ALA A 37 -7.87 -1.50 -6.33
CA ALA A 37 -8.49 -0.23 -5.94
C ALA A 37 -7.87 1.00 -6.61
N VAL A 38 -6.58 0.94 -6.89
CA VAL A 38 -5.72 2.00 -7.42
C VAL A 38 -4.77 1.33 -8.43
N PRO A 39 -5.20 0.98 -9.65
CA PRO A 39 -4.33 0.31 -10.60
C PRO A 39 -3.33 1.29 -11.23
N ASP A 40 -2.21 0.75 -11.71
CA ASP A 40 -1.22 1.49 -12.52
C ASP A 40 -1.80 2.00 -13.85
N VAL A 41 -2.84 1.33 -14.34
CA VAL A 41 -3.58 1.70 -15.56
C VAL A 41 -5.03 2.03 -15.18
N PRO A 42 -5.28 3.25 -14.64
CA PRO A 42 -6.59 3.65 -14.12
C PRO A 42 -7.65 3.84 -15.18
N THR A 43 -7.31 3.73 -16.47
CA THR A 43 -8.23 3.84 -17.60
C THR A 43 -8.89 2.52 -17.99
N SER A 44 -8.58 1.41 -17.29
CA SER A 44 -9.09 0.07 -17.62
C SER A 44 -9.59 -0.69 -16.38
N GLY A 45 -10.31 -1.79 -16.61
CA GLY A 45 -10.83 -2.64 -15.55
C GLY A 45 -12.13 -2.14 -14.91
N THR A 46 -12.65 -2.94 -13.98
CA THR A 46 -13.86 -2.66 -13.19
C THR A 46 -13.53 -2.85 -11.72
N TYR A 47 -13.89 -1.88 -10.88
CA TYR A 47 -13.73 -1.98 -9.43
C TYR A 47 -15.00 -1.49 -8.74
N GLY A 48 -15.49 -2.24 -7.75
CA GLY A 48 -16.76 -1.93 -7.08
C GLY A 48 -17.97 -1.94 -8.03
N GLY A 49 -17.90 -2.67 -9.14
CA GLY A 49 -18.96 -2.73 -10.16
C GLY A 49 -18.99 -1.54 -11.14
N ILE A 50 -18.03 -0.61 -11.05
CA ILE A 50 -17.95 0.56 -11.93
C ILE A 50 -16.79 0.39 -12.92
N ASN A 51 -17.10 0.46 -14.22
CA ASN A 51 -16.11 0.35 -15.29
C ASN A 51 -15.33 1.67 -15.46
N ARG A 52 -14.01 1.62 -15.25
CA ARG A 52 -13.12 2.79 -15.31
C ARG A 52 -12.93 3.36 -16.72
N ALA A 53 -13.06 2.54 -17.77
CA ALA A 53 -12.96 3.01 -19.15
C ALA A 53 -14.15 3.86 -19.58
N VAL A 54 -15.30 3.70 -18.91
CA VAL A 54 -16.53 4.45 -19.19
C VAL A 54 -16.68 5.65 -18.25
N TRP A 55 -16.35 5.46 -16.97
CA TRP A 55 -16.62 6.43 -15.91
C TRP A 55 -15.33 7.05 -15.38
N THR A 56 -14.91 8.16 -15.99
CA THR A 56 -13.66 8.86 -15.64
C THR A 56 -13.62 9.36 -14.20
N PHE A 57 -14.77 9.68 -13.60
CA PHE A 57 -14.86 10.08 -12.19
C PHE A 57 -14.46 8.95 -11.21
N TRP A 58 -14.35 7.71 -11.69
CA TRP A 58 -13.97 6.55 -10.88
C TRP A 58 -12.50 6.15 -11.05
N GLN A 59 -11.77 6.82 -11.94
CA GLN A 59 -10.36 6.54 -12.18
C GLN A 59 -9.51 7.11 -11.04
N SER A 60 -8.63 6.31 -10.47
CA SER A 60 -7.55 6.80 -9.60
C SER A 60 -6.50 7.57 -10.40
N VAL A 61 -5.63 8.30 -9.71
CA VAL A 61 -4.48 8.95 -10.35
C VAL A 61 -3.32 7.95 -10.42
N ALA A 62 -2.72 7.78 -11.59
CA ALA A 62 -1.45 7.07 -11.74
C ALA A 62 -0.44 7.99 -12.39
N TYR A 63 0.77 8.05 -11.83
CA TYR A 63 1.87 8.83 -12.36
C TYR A 63 3.11 7.95 -12.47
N SER A 64 3.59 7.77 -13.68
CA SER A 64 4.85 7.09 -13.98
C SER A 64 5.97 8.12 -14.04
N GLY A 65 7.04 7.91 -13.28
CA GLY A 65 8.26 8.71 -13.39
C GLY A 65 8.77 8.76 -14.82
N LEU A 66 8.83 7.61 -15.48
CA LEU A 66 9.29 7.50 -16.87
C LEU A 66 8.33 8.18 -17.86
N THR A 67 7.04 7.87 -17.80
CA THR A 67 6.07 8.30 -18.84
C THR A 67 5.58 9.73 -18.62
N ASN A 68 5.28 10.11 -17.39
CA ASN A 68 4.75 11.44 -17.04
C ASN A 68 5.86 12.39 -16.59
N GLY A 69 6.83 11.89 -15.82
CA GLY A 69 7.95 12.67 -15.31
C GLY A 69 9.14 12.79 -16.27
N GLY A 70 9.15 11.99 -17.35
CA GLY A 70 10.17 11.97 -18.39
C GLY A 70 11.49 11.30 -18.00
N ALA A 71 11.63 10.78 -16.78
CA ALA A 71 12.86 10.17 -16.28
C ALA A 71 12.60 9.20 -15.13
N ALA A 72 13.50 8.22 -14.94
CA ALA A 72 13.44 7.33 -13.80
C ALA A 72 13.42 8.10 -12.47
N VAL A 73 12.69 7.57 -11.49
CA VAL A 73 12.60 8.20 -10.16
C VAL A 73 13.91 8.07 -9.40
N THR A 74 14.38 9.18 -8.85
CA THR A 74 15.61 9.35 -8.08
C THR A 74 15.36 10.22 -6.87
N TYR A 75 16.33 10.32 -5.96
CA TYR A 75 16.23 11.20 -4.79
C TYR A 75 16.15 12.69 -5.18
N SER A 76 16.55 13.07 -6.40
CA SER A 76 16.54 14.47 -6.84
C SER A 76 15.19 14.90 -7.42
N ASN A 77 14.39 13.98 -7.96
CA ASN A 77 13.09 14.29 -8.59
C ASN A 77 11.88 13.73 -7.81
N ILE A 78 12.08 12.86 -6.81
CA ILE A 78 10.96 12.20 -6.11
C ILE A 78 9.98 13.21 -5.49
N GLN A 79 10.46 14.28 -4.85
CA GLN A 79 9.58 15.30 -4.27
C GLN A 79 8.72 15.98 -5.35
N GLN A 80 9.32 16.32 -6.49
CA GLN A 80 8.60 16.92 -7.62
C GLN A 80 7.51 15.97 -8.17
N TYR A 81 7.80 14.68 -8.27
CA TYR A 81 6.83 13.70 -8.74
C TYR A 81 5.74 13.42 -7.70
N MET A 82 6.08 13.42 -6.40
CA MET A 82 5.10 13.39 -5.32
C MET A 82 4.17 14.61 -5.41
N ASP A 83 4.69 15.82 -5.66
CA ASP A 83 3.90 17.04 -5.85
C ASP A 83 2.97 16.93 -7.08
N ALA A 84 3.44 16.33 -8.17
CA ALA A 84 2.64 16.14 -9.38
C ALA A 84 1.43 15.22 -9.16
N VAL A 85 1.57 14.18 -8.34
CA VAL A 85 0.45 13.30 -7.93
C VAL A 85 -0.46 14.02 -6.94
N ALA A 86 0.16 14.61 -5.92
CA ALA A 86 -0.48 15.30 -4.81
C ALA A 86 -1.54 16.32 -5.25
N VAL A 87 -1.18 17.21 -6.19
CA VAL A 87 -2.06 18.29 -6.66
C VAL A 87 -3.34 17.74 -7.32
N GLN A 88 -3.30 16.55 -7.92
CA GLN A 88 -4.44 15.96 -8.60
C GLN A 88 -5.45 15.30 -7.64
N LEU A 89 -5.03 15.00 -6.41
CA LEU A 89 -5.83 14.25 -5.43
C LEU A 89 -6.63 15.15 -4.48
N ILE A 90 -6.47 16.47 -4.58
CA ILE A 90 -7.08 17.43 -3.66
C ILE A 90 -8.41 17.92 -4.20
N ARG A 91 -9.45 17.78 -3.37
CA ARG A 91 -10.76 18.41 -3.59
C ARG A 91 -11.25 19.07 -2.31
N GLY A 92 -11.02 20.38 -2.21
CA GLY A 92 -11.37 21.13 -1.00
C GLY A 92 -10.60 20.59 0.21
N THR A 93 -11.32 19.97 1.16
CA THR A 93 -10.71 19.35 2.34
C THR A 93 -10.37 17.87 2.16
N ASP A 94 -10.84 17.23 1.08
CA ASP A 94 -10.49 15.85 0.75
C ASP A 94 -9.08 15.79 0.17
N LYS A 95 -8.20 15.05 0.86
CA LYS A 95 -6.80 14.89 0.50
C LYS A 95 -6.22 13.60 1.10
N PRO A 96 -5.24 12.95 0.47
CA PRO A 96 -4.49 11.85 1.05
C PRO A 96 -3.89 12.16 2.42
N ASP A 97 -4.04 11.22 3.35
CA ASP A 97 -3.54 11.27 4.72
C ASP A 97 -2.47 10.22 5.00
N LEU A 98 -2.40 9.18 4.16
CA LEU A 98 -1.43 8.09 4.27
C LEU A 98 -0.72 7.89 2.93
N ILE A 99 0.61 7.85 2.96
CA ILE A 99 1.44 7.45 1.83
C ILE A 99 2.16 6.16 2.20
N VAL A 100 1.89 5.09 1.45
CA VAL A 100 2.53 3.79 1.68
C VAL A 100 3.54 3.55 0.58
N ALA A 101 4.81 3.44 0.95
CA ALA A 101 5.91 3.32 0.01
C ALA A 101 6.66 2.01 0.18
N ASP A 102 7.17 1.51 -0.93
CA ASP A 102 8.08 0.38 -0.97
C ASP A 102 9.50 0.79 -0.54
N ASN A 103 10.40 -0.20 -0.38
CA ASN A 103 11.79 0.03 0.01
C ASN A 103 12.52 1.07 -0.87
N ASN A 104 12.33 1.02 -2.19
CA ASN A 104 12.98 1.90 -3.14
C ASN A 104 12.48 3.33 -3.00
N TYR A 105 11.16 3.56 -3.12
CA TYR A 105 10.59 4.90 -3.08
C TYR A 105 10.73 5.53 -1.69
N TYR A 106 10.55 4.75 -0.63
CA TYR A 106 10.77 5.23 0.74
C TYR A 106 12.22 5.70 0.94
N ARG A 107 13.20 4.91 0.46
CA ARG A 107 14.62 5.28 0.56
C ARG A 107 14.96 6.51 -0.28
N LEU A 108 14.44 6.60 -1.50
CA LEU A 108 14.65 7.78 -2.36
C LEU A 108 14.09 9.05 -1.70
N TYR A 109 12.91 8.96 -1.10
CA TYR A 109 12.31 10.09 -0.38
C TYR A 109 13.13 10.47 0.85
N LEU A 110 13.53 9.49 1.67
CA LEU A 110 14.39 9.72 2.83
C LEU A 110 15.73 10.39 2.44
N GLN A 111 16.37 9.93 1.37
CA GLN A 111 17.60 10.51 0.84
C GLN A 111 17.39 11.96 0.36
N SER A 112 16.24 12.25 -0.26
CA SER A 112 15.91 13.61 -0.71
C SER A 112 15.82 14.60 0.47
N LEU A 113 15.28 14.16 1.61
CA LEU A 113 15.15 14.99 2.81
C LEU A 113 16.49 15.17 3.54
N GLN A 114 17.30 14.11 3.64
CA GLN A 114 18.63 14.17 4.22
C GLN A 114 19.56 15.10 3.43
N ALA A 115 19.43 15.12 2.10
CA ALA A 115 20.19 16.04 1.25
C ALA A 115 19.89 17.51 1.58
N ILE A 116 18.62 17.85 1.87
CA ILE A 116 18.21 19.20 2.28
C ILE A 116 18.78 19.55 3.65
N GLN A 117 18.67 18.64 4.64
CA GLN A 117 19.23 18.88 5.98
C GLN A 117 20.73 19.18 5.94
N ARG A 118 21.48 18.45 5.11
CA ARG A 118 22.92 18.69 4.93
C ARG A 118 23.23 20.08 4.37
N ILE A 119 22.35 20.64 3.54
CA ILE A 119 22.51 22.00 3.00
C ILE A 119 22.22 23.04 4.10
N THR A 120 21.20 22.80 4.94
CA THR A 120 20.79 23.73 6.00
C THR A 120 21.72 23.73 7.21
N ASP A 121 22.40 22.62 7.52
CA ASP A 121 23.32 22.47 8.67
C ASP A 121 24.72 23.07 8.45
N SER A 122 24.85 24.06 7.56
CA SER A 122 26.11 24.80 7.38
C SER A 122 26.51 25.66 8.61
N GLY A 123 25.72 25.64 9.69
CA GLY A 123 26.04 26.20 11.01
C GLY A 123 25.78 25.19 12.13
N SER A 124 26.86 24.53 12.60
CA SER A 124 27.02 23.87 13.90
C SER A 124 25.74 23.44 14.65
N GLY A 125 25.20 22.25 14.35
CA GLY A 125 24.18 21.65 15.20
C GLY A 125 23.64 20.31 14.70
N MET A 126 23.88 19.25 15.48
CA MET A 126 23.15 17.97 15.48
C MET A 126 23.47 16.92 14.40
N ALA A 127 24.54 16.19 14.67
CA ALA A 127 24.75 14.83 14.16
C ALA A 127 23.64 13.87 14.67
N GLY A 128 22.60 13.70 13.85
CA GLY A 128 21.61 12.63 13.97
C GLY A 128 21.14 12.24 12.57
N ALA A 129 21.65 11.15 12.02
CA ALA A 129 21.41 10.78 10.63
C ALA A 129 20.02 10.13 10.47
N GLY A 130 19.02 10.92 10.06
CA GLY A 130 17.72 10.44 9.61
C GLY A 130 16.53 10.79 10.50
N PHE A 131 15.35 10.41 10.03
CA PHE A 131 14.07 10.72 10.65
C PHE A 131 13.44 9.44 11.20
N ALA A 132 12.87 9.50 12.41
CA ALA A 132 12.15 8.38 13.02
C ALA A 132 10.78 8.13 12.34
N ALA A 133 10.18 9.18 11.78
CA ALA A 133 8.96 9.14 11.00
C ALA A 133 9.06 10.15 9.85
N LEU A 134 8.56 9.77 8.68
CA LEU A 134 8.52 10.64 7.51
C LEU A 134 7.11 11.21 7.34
N LYS A 135 7.04 12.51 7.13
CA LYS A 135 5.80 13.20 6.72
C LYS A 135 6.05 13.87 5.39
N TYR A 136 5.03 13.86 4.54
CA TYR A 136 5.01 14.61 3.29
C TYR A 136 4.14 15.85 3.48
N TYR A 137 4.72 17.00 3.16
CA TYR A 137 4.05 18.29 3.15
C TYR A 137 4.10 18.85 1.74
N GLY A 138 3.07 18.58 0.95
CA GLY A 138 2.95 19.11 -0.40
C GLY A 138 1.50 19.35 -0.76
N ALA A 139 1.28 20.34 -1.62
CA ALA A 139 -0.05 20.76 -2.08
C ALA A 139 -1.08 21.03 -0.95
N GLY A 140 -0.64 21.48 0.24
CA GLY A 140 -1.54 21.73 1.39
C GLY A 140 -1.98 20.46 2.16
N MET A 141 -1.29 19.35 1.90
CA MET A 141 -1.48 18.07 2.58
C MET A 141 -0.42 17.86 3.65
N ALA A 142 -0.76 17.03 4.63
CA ALA A 142 0.15 16.48 5.60
C ALA A 142 -0.16 14.99 5.66
N SER A 143 0.67 14.18 4.99
CA SER A 143 0.45 12.74 4.88
C SER A 143 1.59 11.99 5.57
N ASP A 144 1.25 10.95 6.33
CA ASP A 144 2.25 10.07 6.93
C ASP A 144 2.85 9.17 5.86
N VAL A 145 4.18 9.18 5.71
CA VAL A 145 4.89 8.32 4.76
C VAL A 145 5.41 7.11 5.52
N VAL A 146 4.80 5.95 5.27
CA VAL A 146 5.14 4.69 5.93
C VAL A 146 5.86 3.76 4.98
N LEU A 147 6.85 3.05 5.51
CA LEU A 147 7.52 1.96 4.82
C LEU A 147 6.69 0.69 4.97
N ASP A 148 6.16 0.18 3.87
CA ASP A 148 5.56 -1.16 3.81
C ASP A 148 6.28 -2.02 2.75
N GLY A 149 7.60 -2.07 2.96
CA GLY A 149 8.60 -2.55 2.03
C GLY A 149 9.55 -3.59 2.62
N GLY A 150 9.65 -3.68 3.96
CA GLY A 150 10.83 -4.16 4.68
C GLY A 150 11.43 -5.50 4.21
N ILE A 151 11.28 -6.56 5.01
CA ILE A 151 11.76 -7.89 4.62
C ILE A 151 10.60 -8.59 3.89
N GLY A 152 10.81 -8.93 2.61
CA GLY A 152 9.87 -9.74 1.80
C GLY A 152 8.88 -8.98 0.91
N SER A 153 8.89 -7.63 0.89
CA SER A 153 7.88 -6.84 0.14
C SER A 153 8.00 -6.88 -1.39
N SER A 154 9.19 -7.19 -1.91
CA SER A 154 9.39 -7.43 -3.35
C SER A 154 8.58 -8.63 -3.90
N SER A 155 7.98 -9.43 -3.01
CA SER A 155 7.42 -10.75 -3.32
C SER A 155 6.07 -11.00 -2.65
N TYR A 156 5.17 -10.02 -2.68
CA TYR A 156 3.76 -10.28 -2.43
C TYR A 156 3.09 -10.78 -3.73
N ASN A 157 3.17 -12.11 -3.93
CA ASN A 157 2.55 -13.00 -4.92
C ASN A 157 2.01 -12.44 -6.26
N SER A 158 2.59 -12.95 -7.37
CA SER A 158 2.15 -12.88 -8.79
C SER A 158 2.60 -11.70 -9.67
N GLY A 159 3.87 -11.30 -9.56
CA GLY A 159 4.60 -10.72 -10.71
C GLY A 159 4.64 -9.19 -10.80
N SER A 160 3.94 -8.48 -9.92
CA SER A 160 4.20 -7.08 -9.60
C SER A 160 3.84 -6.85 -8.14
N GLY A 161 4.83 -6.98 -7.24
CA GLY A 161 4.64 -6.60 -5.84
C GLY A 161 4.54 -5.08 -5.69
N ASN A 162 4.66 -4.57 -4.46
CA ASN A 162 4.80 -3.14 -4.17
C ASN A 162 6.09 -2.53 -4.76
N ALA A 163 6.89 -3.24 -5.55
CA ALA A 163 8.19 -2.77 -6.00
C ALA A 163 8.07 -1.52 -6.88
N ASN A 164 8.80 -0.47 -6.56
CA ASN A 164 8.76 0.81 -7.26
C ASN A 164 7.39 1.51 -7.23
N HIS A 165 6.65 1.37 -6.13
CA HIS A 165 5.35 1.99 -5.92
C HIS A 165 5.34 2.86 -4.67
N MET A 166 4.62 3.97 -4.76
CA MET A 166 4.25 4.83 -3.65
C MET A 166 2.78 5.21 -3.76
N TRP A 167 1.97 4.66 -2.85
CA TRP A 167 0.52 4.79 -2.81
C TRP A 167 0.12 6.02 -2.02
N PHE A 168 -0.64 6.93 -2.62
CA PHE A 168 -1.25 8.09 -1.99
C PHE A 168 -2.69 7.76 -1.63
N LEU A 169 -2.93 7.47 -0.37
CA LEU A 169 -4.19 6.94 0.11
C LEU A 169 -4.95 7.98 0.93
N ASN A 170 -6.23 8.11 0.63
CA ASN A 170 -7.19 8.83 1.44
C ASN A 170 -8.05 7.81 2.21
N THR A 171 -7.72 7.62 3.49
CA THR A 171 -8.31 6.60 4.37
C THR A 171 -9.78 6.86 4.70
N LYS A 172 -10.30 8.07 4.41
CA LYS A 172 -11.73 8.36 4.47
C LYS A 172 -12.55 7.49 3.52
N TYR A 173 -11.95 7.12 2.37
CA TYR A 173 -12.61 6.34 1.32
C TYR A 173 -12.11 4.90 1.24
N LEU A 174 -11.09 4.53 2.01
CA LEU A 174 -10.48 3.19 1.96
C LEU A 174 -10.70 2.46 3.29
N HIS A 175 -11.32 1.29 3.23
CA HIS A 175 -11.66 0.50 4.43
C HIS A 175 -11.28 -0.96 4.26
N PHE A 176 -10.53 -1.47 5.24
CA PHE A 176 -10.32 -2.90 5.42
C PHE A 176 -11.50 -3.49 6.18
N ARG A 177 -12.24 -4.41 5.55
CA ARG A 177 -13.50 -4.95 6.07
C ARG A 177 -13.36 -6.45 6.35
N PRO A 178 -12.84 -6.83 7.54
CA PRO A 178 -12.88 -8.23 7.97
C PRO A 178 -14.33 -8.66 8.23
N HIS A 179 -14.63 -9.91 7.94
CA HIS A 179 -15.92 -10.51 8.24
C HIS A 179 -16.00 -10.80 9.75
N LYS A 180 -17.07 -10.36 10.40
CA LYS A 180 -17.26 -10.45 11.86
C LYS A 180 -17.02 -11.85 12.44
N ASP A 181 -17.43 -12.90 11.73
CA ASP A 181 -17.36 -14.30 12.21
C ASP A 181 -16.08 -15.03 11.74
N ARG A 182 -15.19 -14.34 11.04
CA ARG A 182 -14.01 -14.91 10.34
C ARG A 182 -12.87 -13.90 10.35
N ASN A 183 -12.51 -13.40 11.53
CA ASN A 183 -11.39 -12.47 11.71
C ASN A 183 -10.36 -13.10 12.67
N PHE A 184 -9.49 -13.97 12.13
CA PHE A 184 -8.50 -14.72 12.93
C PHE A 184 -9.12 -15.55 14.05
N VAL A 185 -10.31 -16.10 13.80
CA VAL A 185 -11.01 -16.96 14.76
C VAL A 185 -10.84 -18.43 14.33
N PRO A 186 -10.63 -19.37 15.26
CA PRO A 186 -10.69 -20.80 14.97
C PRO A 186 -12.04 -21.17 14.34
N ILE A 187 -12.00 -21.86 13.21
CA ILE A 187 -13.18 -22.29 12.46
C ILE A 187 -13.41 -23.78 12.73
N GLY A 188 -14.58 -24.08 13.30
CA GLY A 188 -15.00 -25.45 13.62
C GLY A 188 -14.47 -25.96 14.96
N GLY A 189 -14.87 -27.18 15.31
CA GLY A 189 -14.36 -27.89 16.48
C GLY A 189 -12.98 -28.50 16.25
N GLU A 190 -12.41 -29.06 17.30
CA GLU A 190 -11.17 -29.83 17.24
C GLU A 190 -11.35 -31.07 16.35
N ARG A 191 -10.53 -31.20 15.30
CA ARG A 191 -10.51 -32.40 14.47
C ARG A 191 -9.33 -33.26 14.88
N GLN A 192 -9.60 -34.45 15.42
CA GLN A 192 -8.56 -35.45 15.63
C GLN A 192 -8.22 -36.13 14.31
N ALA A 193 -6.93 -36.19 14.00
CA ALA A 193 -6.46 -37.01 12.88
C ALA A 193 -6.57 -38.49 13.27
N VAL A 194 -7.16 -39.31 12.39
CA VAL A 194 -7.29 -40.76 12.65
C VAL A 194 -5.93 -41.47 12.56
N ASN A 195 -4.99 -40.89 11.81
CA ASN A 195 -3.73 -41.55 11.45
C ASN A 195 -2.51 -40.97 12.20
N GLN A 196 -2.69 -39.97 13.05
CA GLN A 196 -1.62 -39.31 13.82
C GLN A 196 -2.20 -38.79 15.15
N ASP A 197 -1.42 -38.83 16.22
CA ASP A 197 -1.80 -38.24 17.51
C ASP A 197 -1.65 -36.70 17.43
N ALA A 198 -2.60 -36.08 16.73
CA ALA A 198 -2.62 -34.64 16.47
C ALA A 198 -4.05 -34.10 16.44
N ILE A 199 -4.22 -32.93 17.09
CA ILE A 199 -5.44 -32.13 17.02
C ILE A 199 -5.22 -31.01 16.00
N VAL A 200 -6.09 -30.94 15.00
CA VAL A 200 -6.06 -29.89 13.98
C VAL A 200 -7.11 -28.84 14.32
N LYS A 201 -6.65 -27.60 14.49
CA LYS A 201 -7.50 -26.39 14.54
C LYS A 201 -7.26 -25.58 13.28
N LEU A 202 -8.34 -25.26 12.57
CA LEU A 202 -8.28 -24.38 11.40
C LEU A 202 -8.48 -22.96 11.89
N ILE A 203 -7.59 -22.04 11.52
CA ILE A 203 -7.81 -20.60 11.69
C ILE A 203 -8.17 -20.07 10.31
N GLY A 204 -9.17 -19.20 10.23
CA GLY A 204 -9.47 -18.57 8.96
C GLY A 204 -9.83 -17.11 9.09
N TRP A 205 -9.57 -16.43 7.99
CA TRP A 205 -9.86 -15.03 7.79
C TRP A 205 -10.71 -14.89 6.52
N ALA A 206 -11.69 -14.01 6.56
CA ALA A 206 -12.43 -13.56 5.39
C ALA A 206 -12.63 -12.05 5.49
N GLY A 207 -12.57 -11.36 4.37
CA GLY A 207 -12.73 -9.92 4.31
C GLY A 207 -12.28 -9.38 2.97
N ASN A 208 -12.37 -8.05 2.81
CA ASN A 208 -11.87 -7.39 1.62
C ASN A 208 -11.40 -5.97 1.93
N LEU A 209 -10.51 -5.43 1.09
CA LEU A 209 -10.27 -3.99 1.03
C LEU A 209 -11.34 -3.37 0.13
N THR A 210 -11.93 -2.27 0.58
CA THR A 210 -13.00 -1.60 -0.15
C THR A 210 -12.67 -0.13 -0.31
N CYS A 211 -12.86 0.40 -1.52
CA CYS A 211 -12.72 1.82 -1.82
C CYS A 211 -14.04 2.41 -2.32
N SER A 212 -14.52 3.46 -1.67
CA SER A 212 -15.74 4.20 -2.06
C SER A 212 -15.46 5.43 -2.92
N GLY A 213 -14.19 5.75 -3.18
CA GLY A 213 -13.77 6.91 -3.95
C GLY A 213 -12.37 6.74 -4.52
N SER A 214 -12.24 5.91 -5.57
CA SER A 214 -10.95 5.60 -6.20
C SER A 214 -10.28 6.86 -6.80
N GLN A 215 -11.04 7.86 -7.23
CA GLN A 215 -10.53 9.17 -7.69
C GLN A 215 -9.74 9.96 -6.65
N PHE A 216 -9.88 9.66 -5.36
CA PHE A 216 -9.14 10.33 -4.29
C PHE A 216 -7.91 9.54 -3.86
N GLN A 217 -7.58 8.49 -4.60
CA GLN A 217 -6.42 7.66 -4.40
C GLN A 217 -5.47 7.85 -5.57
N GLY A 218 -4.18 7.75 -5.32
CA GLY A 218 -3.19 7.80 -6.37
C GLY A 218 -2.03 6.85 -6.15
N VAL A 219 -1.27 6.64 -7.22
CA VAL A 219 -0.05 5.84 -7.20
C VAL A 219 1.03 6.52 -8.02
N LEU A 220 2.22 6.60 -7.44
CA LEU A 220 3.45 6.98 -8.10
C LEU A 220 4.23 5.70 -8.39
N ILE A 221 4.55 5.47 -9.67
CA ILE A 221 5.25 4.28 -10.17
C ILE A 221 6.48 4.68 -10.99
N ALA A 222 7.29 3.68 -11.34
CA ALA A 222 8.50 3.85 -12.15
C ALA A 222 8.26 4.60 -13.47
#